data_AF-A0A1F8AAY2-F1
#
_entry.id   AF-A0A1F8AAY2-F1
#
_cell.length_a   1.000
_cell.length_b   1.000
_cell.length_c   1.000
_cell.angle_alpha   90.00
_cell.angle_beta   90.00
_cell.angle_gamma   90.00
#
_symmetry.space_group_name_H-M   'P 1'
#
loop_
_entity.id
_entity.type
_entity.pdbx_description
1 polymer ?
#
loop_
_entity_poly.entity_id
_entity_poly.type
_entity_poly.pdbx_seq_one_letter_code
_entity_poly.pdbx_strand_id
1 'polypeptide(L)'
;MDKSFARGSALPTLRGSVEHSVSSPHTFYLTIWWHADDDKYSWLLQGLATSDKIAGPYTFVDATSPLGNWSQDFGAFTDYKSGHSYALYSNGDSVEGRDVYLSKFNRNLTAVEEVTYRFPKYDFEAPTILQTEKNYYALMSHKTEYRPNNVVALRADKLQGPWSQPFFVSPAYTRTFSTQSGFSWRIQGTKKTTYLYIADQWDMNSLWESRNIWLPVEIDDDEGSLQVVWHDIYDLNVKTGEWKPIKGETYITKHAKTSGDAYLQEATFASQNRIATGIYGNDSTITFTVQGQGQDQWVSFYHQNIDDMGFGDQPMGQPDRINGTWQLRRISGVVVNDDRENVHTLYQKDTHKGAILSTPLLLPLKKGENTITVGGLWNGFDFKGADLDRIVVYPPEGGKKRSFW
;
A
#
# COMPACT_ATOMS: atom_id res chain seq x y z
N MET A 1 -15.38 -17.45 14.74
CA MET A 1 -13.96 -17.76 14.54
C MET A 1 -13.24 -17.50 15.85
N ASP A 2 -12.55 -18.50 16.39
CA ASP A 2 -11.57 -18.29 17.44
C ASP A 2 -10.45 -17.37 16.89
N LYS A 3 -9.98 -16.42 17.69
CA LYS A 3 -9.15 -15.28 17.24
C LYS A 3 -7.74 -15.65 16.74
N SER A 4 -7.41 -16.92 16.56
CA SER A 4 -6.06 -17.42 16.27
C SER A 4 -5.80 -17.83 14.81
N PHE A 5 -6.79 -17.81 13.92
CA PHE A 5 -6.70 -18.53 12.63
C PHE A 5 -6.42 -17.70 11.36
N ALA A 6 -6.24 -16.38 11.46
CA ALA A 6 -5.96 -15.54 10.31
C ALA A 6 -4.93 -14.45 10.64
N ARG A 7 -3.75 -14.54 10.03
CA ARG A 7 -2.80 -13.43 9.86
C ARG A 7 -2.48 -13.36 8.36
N GLY A 8 -2.61 -12.17 7.78
CA GLY A 8 -2.45 -11.97 6.33
C GLY A 8 -3.72 -11.48 5.64
N SER A 9 -3.55 -10.86 4.48
CA SER A 9 -4.63 -10.35 3.64
C SER A 9 -5.49 -11.51 3.12
N ALA A 10 -6.73 -11.60 3.60
CA ALA A 10 -7.73 -12.51 3.03
C ALA A 10 -8.28 -11.86 1.75
N LEU A 11 -8.03 -12.49 0.59
CA LEU A 11 -8.54 -12.01 -0.68
C LEU A 11 -9.74 -12.84 -1.12
N PRO A 12 -10.95 -12.25 -1.23
CA PRO A 12 -12.09 -12.97 -1.76
C PRO A 12 -11.82 -13.27 -3.25
N THR A 13 -11.77 -14.56 -3.59
CA THR A 13 -11.90 -14.98 -4.98
C THR A 13 -13.37 -14.95 -5.35
N LEU A 14 -13.80 -13.86 -5.99
CA LEU A 14 -15.16 -13.70 -6.47
C LEU A 14 -15.39 -14.48 -7.78
N ARG A 15 -15.58 -15.80 -7.64
CA ARG A 15 -16.36 -16.61 -8.57
C ARG A 15 -17.03 -17.71 -7.77
N GLY A 16 -18.33 -17.91 -7.96
CA GLY A 16 -19.01 -19.04 -7.36
C GLY A 16 -19.03 -20.24 -8.28
N SER A 17 -19.02 -21.40 -7.66
CA SER A 17 -19.13 -22.69 -8.33
C SER A 17 -20.60 -23.03 -8.57
N VAL A 18 -20.87 -23.71 -9.68
CA VAL A 18 -22.19 -24.30 -9.99
C VAL A 18 -22.09 -25.79 -9.71
N GLU A 19 -22.78 -26.30 -8.69
CA GLU A 19 -23.04 -27.74 -8.60
C GLU A 19 -24.09 -28.12 -9.65
N HIS A 20 -23.71 -28.99 -10.58
CA HIS A 20 -24.64 -29.66 -11.48
C HIS A 20 -25.14 -30.94 -10.82
N SER A 21 -26.37 -30.94 -10.30
CA SER A 21 -27.15 -32.16 -10.14
C SER A 21 -28.46 -32.01 -10.91
N VAL A 22 -28.75 -32.99 -11.76
CA VAL A 22 -29.96 -33.06 -12.59
C VAL A 22 -31.15 -33.35 -11.68
N SER A 23 -31.60 -32.33 -10.93
CA SER A 23 -32.91 -32.21 -10.22
C SER A 23 -32.94 -31.16 -9.10
N SER A 24 -31.86 -30.40 -8.84
CA SER A 24 -31.83 -29.40 -7.76
C SER A 24 -31.63 -27.96 -8.30
N PRO A 25 -32.24 -26.91 -7.71
CA PRO A 25 -31.89 -25.52 -8.02
C PRO A 25 -30.38 -25.31 -7.84
N HIS A 26 -29.76 -24.65 -8.82
CA HIS A 26 -28.31 -24.41 -8.84
C HIS A 26 -27.95 -23.58 -7.60
N THR A 27 -27.20 -24.16 -6.66
CA THR A 27 -26.73 -23.42 -5.48
C THR A 27 -25.31 -22.94 -5.78
N PHE A 28 -25.14 -21.62 -5.83
CA PHE A 28 -23.87 -20.97 -6.11
C PHE A 28 -23.15 -20.70 -4.79
N TYR A 29 -21.99 -21.33 -4.59
CA TYR A 29 -21.17 -21.09 -3.41
C TYR A 29 -19.95 -20.26 -3.81
N LEU A 30 -19.75 -19.14 -3.12
CA LEU A 30 -18.56 -18.32 -3.15
C LEU A 30 -17.48 -18.94 -2.28
N THR A 31 -16.22 -18.85 -2.70
CA THR A 31 -15.06 -19.31 -1.96
C THR A 31 -14.23 -18.11 -1.48
N ILE A 32 -13.70 -18.19 -0.26
CA ILE A 32 -12.62 -17.32 0.20
C ILE A 32 -11.41 -18.19 0.53
N TRP A 33 -10.25 -17.70 0.11
CA TRP A 33 -8.95 -18.32 0.34
C TRP A 33 -8.06 -17.34 1.09
N TRP A 34 -7.22 -17.86 1.98
CA TRP A 34 -6.26 -17.06 2.75
C TRP A 34 -5.06 -17.90 3.18
N HIS A 35 -4.01 -17.22 3.63
CA HIS A 35 -2.91 -17.85 4.35
C HIS A 35 -3.36 -18.27 5.75
N ALA A 36 -3.39 -19.57 6.02
CA ALA A 36 -3.75 -20.15 7.32
C ALA A 36 -2.48 -20.59 8.07
N ASP A 37 -2.30 -20.07 9.28
CA ASP A 37 -1.09 -20.33 10.07
C ASP A 37 -1.30 -20.27 11.58
N ASP A 38 -0.27 -20.67 12.32
CA ASP A 38 -0.11 -20.39 13.74
C ASP A 38 0.60 -19.04 14.00
N ASP A 39 0.79 -18.68 15.27
CA ASP A 39 1.42 -17.42 15.65
C ASP A 39 2.94 -17.36 15.38
N LYS A 40 3.54 -18.49 15.01
CA LYS A 40 4.96 -18.67 14.72
C LYS A 40 5.26 -18.88 13.24
N TYR A 41 4.24 -18.83 12.39
CA TYR A 41 4.36 -19.08 10.95
C TYR A 41 4.91 -20.48 10.64
N SER A 42 4.47 -21.50 11.38
CA SER A 42 4.99 -22.88 11.28
C SER A 42 4.13 -23.82 10.43
N TRP A 43 2.87 -23.48 10.16
CA TRP A 43 1.96 -24.34 9.40
C TRP A 43 2.04 -24.10 7.90
N LEU A 44 2.10 -22.83 7.47
CA LEU A 44 2.21 -22.43 6.06
C LEU A 44 1.15 -23.11 5.16
N LEU A 45 -0.13 -22.95 5.47
CA LEU A 45 -1.26 -23.59 4.78
C LEU A 45 -2.14 -22.59 4.01
N GLN A 46 -2.97 -23.12 3.11
CA GLN A 46 -4.07 -22.38 2.47
C GLN A 46 -5.40 -22.73 3.14
N GLY A 47 -6.04 -21.74 3.74
CA GLY A 47 -7.40 -21.88 4.28
C GLY A 47 -8.46 -21.71 3.19
N LEU A 48 -9.55 -22.46 3.30
CA LEU A 48 -10.73 -22.39 2.44
C LEU A 48 -12.00 -22.27 3.28
N ALA A 49 -12.90 -21.37 2.88
CA ALA A 49 -14.24 -21.25 3.42
C ALA A 49 -15.24 -20.89 2.32
N THR A 50 -16.52 -21.24 2.52
CA THR A 50 -17.58 -21.04 1.52
C THR A 50 -18.80 -20.30 2.07
N SER A 51 -19.53 -19.61 1.18
CA SER A 51 -20.75 -18.89 1.52
C SER A 51 -21.68 -18.78 0.31
N ASP A 52 -22.99 -18.75 0.53
CA ASP A 52 -23.98 -18.39 -0.49
C ASP A 52 -24.13 -16.85 -0.65
N LYS A 53 -23.50 -16.07 0.24
CA LYS A 53 -23.57 -14.61 0.30
C LYS A 53 -22.18 -13.98 0.25
N ILE A 54 -22.04 -12.92 -0.54
CA ILE A 54 -20.78 -12.18 -0.70
C ILE A 54 -20.21 -11.66 0.63
N ALA A 55 -21.09 -11.14 1.50
CA ALA A 55 -20.74 -10.64 2.83
C ALA A 55 -20.70 -11.73 3.91
N GLY A 56 -20.89 -13.00 3.54
CA GLY A 56 -20.91 -14.12 4.47
C GLY A 56 -22.24 -14.25 5.26
N PRO A 57 -22.21 -14.95 6.42
CA PRO A 57 -21.02 -15.55 7.01
C PRO A 57 -20.44 -16.68 6.16
N TYR A 58 -19.11 -16.80 6.11
CA TYR A 58 -18.42 -17.92 5.47
C TYR A 58 -18.24 -19.07 6.45
N THR A 59 -18.39 -20.30 5.96
CA THR A 59 -18.20 -21.55 6.70
C THR A 59 -16.86 -22.15 6.33
N PHE A 60 -16.00 -22.38 7.32
CA PHE A 60 -14.71 -23.03 7.14
C PHE A 60 -14.89 -24.42 6.51
N VAL A 61 -14.03 -24.75 5.55
CA VAL A 61 -14.01 -26.06 4.87
C VAL A 61 -12.74 -26.81 5.25
N ASP A 62 -11.57 -26.25 4.96
CA ASP A 62 -10.28 -26.93 5.20
C ASP A 62 -9.11 -25.94 5.28
N ALA A 63 -7.95 -26.41 5.77
CA ALA A 63 -6.67 -25.74 5.69
C ALA A 63 -5.61 -26.74 5.18
N THR A 64 -5.06 -26.53 3.99
CA THR A 64 -4.30 -27.56 3.26
C THR A 64 -3.00 -27.05 2.65
N SER A 65 -2.05 -27.97 2.47
CA SER A 65 -0.80 -27.73 1.75
C SER A 65 -1.04 -27.87 0.24
N PRO A 66 -0.93 -26.79 -0.57
CA PRO A 66 -1.22 -26.86 -2.00
C PRO A 66 -0.27 -27.81 -2.73
N LEU A 67 -0.79 -28.94 -3.22
CA LEU A 67 -0.01 -29.98 -3.91
C LEU A 67 1.19 -30.50 -3.08
N GLY A 68 1.06 -30.48 -1.75
CA GLY A 68 2.14 -30.87 -0.82
C GLY A 68 3.24 -29.82 -0.61
N ASN A 69 3.11 -28.62 -1.20
CA ASN A 69 3.99 -27.47 -0.94
C ASN A 69 3.51 -26.66 0.27
N TRP A 70 4.37 -25.76 0.75
CA TRP A 70 4.02 -24.74 1.73
C TRP A 70 3.36 -23.52 1.07
N SER A 71 2.59 -22.77 1.85
CA SER A 71 1.94 -21.53 1.42
C SER A 71 1.94 -20.52 2.56
N GLN A 72 2.69 -19.45 2.39
CA GLN A 72 2.68 -18.27 3.26
C GLN A 72 1.81 -17.20 2.60
N ASP A 73 2.36 -16.03 2.28
CA ASP A 73 1.68 -14.95 1.57
C ASP A 73 0.90 -15.46 0.37
N PHE A 74 -0.38 -15.10 0.32
CA PHE A 74 -1.34 -15.64 -0.61
C PHE A 74 -1.98 -14.54 -1.45
N GLY A 75 -2.03 -14.76 -2.75
CA GLY A 75 -2.74 -13.98 -3.74
C GLY A 75 -3.68 -14.86 -4.55
N ALA A 76 -4.67 -14.24 -5.19
CA ALA A 76 -5.50 -14.96 -6.13
C ALA A 76 -5.82 -14.12 -7.35
N PHE A 77 -5.89 -14.77 -8.49
CA PHE A 77 -6.07 -14.14 -9.79
C PHE A 77 -7.08 -14.94 -10.62
N THR A 78 -7.99 -14.25 -11.30
CA THR A 78 -8.86 -14.88 -12.30
C THR A 78 -8.60 -14.24 -13.65
N ASP A 79 -8.19 -15.06 -14.60
CA ASP A 79 -8.00 -14.64 -15.98
C ASP A 79 -9.37 -14.31 -16.59
N TYR A 80 -9.61 -13.04 -16.91
CA TYR A 80 -10.93 -12.62 -17.41
C TYR A 80 -11.22 -13.14 -18.82
N LYS A 81 -10.20 -13.59 -19.57
CA LYS A 81 -10.35 -14.13 -20.93
C LYS A 81 -10.72 -15.61 -20.90
N SER A 82 -10.02 -16.42 -20.09
CA SER A 82 -10.28 -17.87 -20.00
C SER A 82 -11.31 -18.24 -18.93
N GLY A 83 -11.45 -17.41 -17.89
CA GLY A 83 -12.26 -17.69 -16.72
C GLY A 83 -11.59 -18.65 -15.72
N HIS A 84 -10.36 -19.10 -15.94
CA HIS A 84 -9.64 -19.89 -14.94
C HIS A 84 -9.15 -19.02 -13.80
N SER A 85 -9.21 -19.56 -12.59
CA SER A 85 -8.68 -18.93 -11.39
C SER A 85 -7.39 -19.61 -10.93
N TYR A 86 -6.52 -18.84 -10.30
CA TYR A 86 -5.19 -19.25 -9.90
C TYR A 86 -4.88 -18.74 -8.49
N ALA A 87 -4.23 -19.58 -7.69
CA ALA A 87 -3.56 -19.22 -6.45
C ALA A 87 -2.16 -18.71 -6.79
N LEU A 88 -1.74 -17.64 -6.11
CA LEU A 88 -0.36 -17.22 -6.02
C LEU A 88 0.10 -17.39 -4.58
N TYR A 89 1.24 -18.01 -4.34
CA TYR A 89 1.71 -18.19 -2.96
C TYR A 89 3.23 -18.32 -2.87
N SER A 90 3.80 -17.71 -1.83
CA SER A 90 5.20 -17.93 -1.45
C SER A 90 5.33 -19.22 -0.63
N ASN A 91 6.42 -19.96 -0.83
CA ASN A 91 6.59 -21.32 -0.31
C ASN A 91 7.41 -21.37 1.01
N GLY A 92 7.40 -20.28 1.79
CA GLY A 92 8.10 -20.13 3.08
C GLY A 92 9.46 -19.41 3.00
N ASP A 93 10.16 -19.32 4.13
CA ASP A 93 11.39 -18.51 4.28
C ASP A 93 12.71 -19.31 4.24
N SER A 94 12.64 -20.61 3.95
CA SER A 94 13.83 -21.45 3.80
C SER A 94 14.51 -21.23 2.44
N VAL A 95 15.79 -21.62 2.33
CA VAL A 95 16.55 -21.56 1.07
C VAL A 95 15.88 -22.37 -0.04
N GLU A 96 15.20 -23.47 0.33
CA GLU A 96 14.43 -24.34 -0.54
C GLU A 96 12.99 -23.83 -0.79
N GLY A 97 12.46 -22.99 0.11
CA GLY A 97 11.08 -22.50 0.15
C GLY A 97 10.86 -21.10 -0.45
N ARG A 98 11.91 -20.43 -0.90
CA ARG A 98 11.84 -19.02 -1.36
C ARG A 98 11.22 -18.74 -2.73
N ASP A 99 10.63 -19.76 -3.36
CA ASP A 99 9.99 -19.62 -4.66
C ASP A 99 8.52 -19.17 -4.50
N VAL A 100 8.02 -18.41 -5.46
CA VAL A 100 6.57 -18.11 -5.56
C VAL A 100 5.95 -18.99 -6.63
N TYR A 101 4.79 -19.56 -6.34
CA TYR A 101 4.04 -20.42 -7.24
C TYR A 101 2.82 -19.69 -7.78
N LEU A 102 2.55 -19.89 -9.08
CA LEU A 102 1.28 -19.59 -9.72
C LEU A 102 0.64 -20.93 -10.07
N SER A 103 -0.45 -21.29 -9.42
CA SER A 103 -1.06 -22.60 -9.54
C SER A 103 -2.55 -22.48 -9.81
N LYS A 104 -3.07 -23.29 -10.74
CA LYS A 104 -4.45 -23.25 -11.19
C LYS A 104 -5.38 -23.92 -10.18
N PHE A 105 -6.51 -23.30 -9.89
CA PHE A 105 -7.59 -23.91 -9.13
C PHE A 105 -8.38 -24.90 -9.99
N ASN A 106 -8.95 -25.92 -9.34
CA ASN A 106 -9.97 -26.77 -9.95
C ASN A 106 -11.23 -25.97 -10.31
N ARG A 107 -12.13 -26.56 -11.11
CA ARG A 107 -13.35 -25.89 -11.58
C ARG A 107 -14.25 -25.36 -10.46
N ASN A 108 -14.24 -26.01 -9.30
CA ASN A 108 -15.11 -25.65 -8.18
C ASN A 108 -14.45 -24.68 -7.19
N LEU A 109 -13.20 -24.28 -7.44
CA LEU A 109 -12.38 -23.42 -6.59
C LEU A 109 -12.18 -23.98 -5.17
N THR A 110 -12.13 -25.30 -5.02
CA THR A 110 -11.98 -25.99 -3.72
C THR A 110 -10.58 -26.56 -3.49
N ALA A 111 -9.74 -26.61 -4.53
CA ALA A 111 -8.35 -27.05 -4.42
C ALA A 111 -7.52 -26.52 -5.60
N VAL A 112 -6.22 -26.40 -5.39
CA VAL A 112 -5.23 -26.22 -6.46
C VAL A 112 -4.96 -27.58 -7.15
N GLU A 113 -5.00 -27.61 -8.48
CA GLU A 113 -4.84 -28.87 -9.26
C GLU A 113 -3.52 -28.98 -10.03
N GLU A 114 -2.90 -27.84 -10.39
CA GLU A 114 -1.72 -27.83 -11.27
C GLU A 114 -0.86 -26.59 -11.04
N VAL A 115 0.46 -26.74 -10.98
CA VAL A 115 1.40 -25.60 -11.00
C VAL A 115 1.52 -25.09 -12.44
N THR A 116 1.11 -23.85 -12.67
CA THR A 116 1.19 -23.18 -13.99
C THR A 116 2.56 -22.57 -14.21
N TYR A 117 3.14 -21.94 -13.19
CA TYR A 117 4.48 -21.38 -13.24
C TYR A 117 5.09 -21.31 -11.83
N ARG A 118 6.43 -21.30 -11.78
CA ARG A 118 7.21 -21.09 -10.56
C ARG A 118 8.19 -19.95 -10.81
N PHE A 119 8.14 -18.92 -9.99
CA PHE A 119 9.07 -17.79 -9.98
C PHE A 119 10.27 -18.14 -9.07
N PRO A 120 11.42 -18.52 -9.65
CA PRO A 120 12.48 -19.14 -8.85
C PRO A 120 13.47 -18.11 -8.30
N LYS A 121 13.92 -18.30 -7.05
CA LYS A 121 15.13 -17.68 -6.46
C LYS A 121 15.12 -16.15 -6.27
N TYR A 122 13.96 -15.53 -6.10
CA TYR A 122 13.86 -14.08 -5.87
C TYR A 122 13.50 -13.67 -4.44
N ASP A 123 13.12 -14.64 -3.58
CA ASP A 123 12.68 -14.37 -2.22
C ASP A 123 11.50 -13.37 -2.21
N PHE A 124 10.53 -13.62 -3.08
CA PHE A 124 9.32 -12.80 -3.24
C PHE A 124 8.18 -13.22 -2.32
N GLU A 125 7.29 -12.28 -2.03
CA GLU A 125 6.04 -12.46 -1.27
C GLU A 125 4.95 -11.48 -1.77
N ALA A 126 3.82 -11.45 -1.06
CA ALA A 126 2.67 -10.60 -1.29
C ALA A 126 2.22 -10.50 -2.78
N PRO A 127 1.94 -11.64 -3.45
CA PRO A 127 1.81 -11.68 -4.91
C PRO A 127 0.43 -11.26 -5.42
N THR A 128 0.40 -10.57 -6.56
CA THR A 128 -0.83 -10.23 -7.29
C THR A 128 -0.57 -10.15 -8.80
N ILE A 129 -1.59 -10.30 -9.65
CA ILE A 129 -1.47 -10.17 -11.10
C ILE A 129 -2.42 -9.09 -11.64
N LEU A 130 -1.86 -8.18 -12.44
CA LEU A 130 -2.59 -7.33 -13.37
C LEU A 130 -2.63 -7.98 -14.75
N GLN A 131 -3.81 -8.05 -15.35
CA GLN A 131 -4.00 -8.55 -16.71
C GLN A 131 -4.50 -7.45 -17.62
N THR A 132 -3.81 -7.23 -18.73
CA THR A 132 -4.22 -6.35 -19.83
C THR A 132 -4.73 -7.17 -21.02
N GLU A 133 -5.13 -6.46 -22.08
CA GLU A 133 -5.52 -7.12 -23.33
C GLU A 133 -4.35 -7.85 -24.01
N LYS A 134 -3.10 -7.48 -23.70
CA LYS A 134 -1.90 -8.10 -24.29
C LYS A 134 -1.10 -8.94 -23.30
N ASN A 135 -1.00 -8.52 -22.05
CA ASN A 135 0.03 -8.97 -21.11
C ASN A 135 -0.53 -9.38 -19.74
N TYR A 136 0.28 -10.13 -19.02
CA TYR A 136 0.16 -10.35 -17.58
C TYR A 136 1.35 -9.70 -16.89
N TYR A 137 1.09 -9.01 -15.79
CA TYR A 137 2.10 -8.42 -14.92
C TYR A 137 1.91 -8.97 -13.52
N ALA A 138 2.87 -9.73 -13.01
CA ALA A 138 2.87 -10.21 -11.63
C ALA A 138 3.64 -9.22 -10.76
N LEU A 139 2.99 -8.63 -9.75
CA LEU A 139 3.59 -7.71 -8.79
C LEU A 139 3.83 -8.45 -7.48
N MET A 140 5.02 -8.26 -6.90
CA MET A 140 5.45 -8.92 -5.67
C MET A 140 6.40 -8.01 -4.89
N SER A 141 6.35 -8.09 -3.56
CA SER A 141 7.39 -7.52 -2.70
C SER A 141 8.49 -8.55 -2.47
N HIS A 142 9.61 -8.10 -1.93
CA HIS A 142 10.61 -8.98 -1.33
C HIS A 142 10.27 -9.31 0.12
N LYS A 143 10.83 -10.40 0.65
CA LYS A 143 10.71 -10.84 2.04
C LYS A 143 11.55 -9.98 2.98
N THR A 144 10.96 -8.90 3.48
CA THR A 144 11.59 -8.01 4.49
C THR A 144 10.69 -7.80 5.70
N GLU A 145 9.84 -8.80 5.99
CA GLU A 145 8.80 -8.72 7.02
C GLU A 145 7.93 -7.46 6.81
N TYR A 146 7.57 -6.75 7.88
CA TYR A 146 6.79 -5.51 7.80
C TYR A 146 7.58 -4.29 7.33
N ARG A 147 8.89 -4.41 7.09
CA ARG A 147 9.69 -3.29 6.55
C ARG A 147 9.38 -3.16 5.06
N PRO A 148 9.04 -1.96 4.56
CA PRO A 148 8.74 -1.78 3.14
C PRO A 148 9.99 -2.00 2.27
N ASN A 149 9.78 -2.44 1.04
CA ASN A 149 10.83 -2.61 0.02
C ASN A 149 10.32 -2.13 -1.35
N ASN A 150 11.18 -2.16 -2.37
CA ASN A 150 10.73 -1.82 -3.73
C ASN A 150 9.96 -3.02 -4.30
N VAL A 151 8.64 -2.89 -4.44
CA VAL A 151 7.82 -3.84 -5.17
C VAL A 151 8.30 -3.89 -6.62
N VAL A 152 8.33 -5.10 -7.16
CA VAL A 152 8.71 -5.35 -8.55
C VAL A 152 7.54 -5.89 -9.34
N ALA A 153 7.59 -5.73 -10.65
CA ALA A 153 6.74 -6.43 -11.60
C ALA A 153 7.57 -7.35 -12.49
N LEU A 154 6.96 -8.46 -12.90
CA LEU A 154 7.43 -9.34 -13.96
C LEU A 154 6.35 -9.41 -15.03
N ARG A 155 6.71 -9.39 -16.31
CA ARG A 155 5.78 -9.39 -17.44
C ARG A 155 5.83 -10.70 -18.21
N ALA A 156 4.68 -11.20 -18.69
CA ALA A 156 4.59 -12.33 -19.62
C ALA A 156 3.40 -12.20 -20.59
N ASP A 157 3.51 -12.81 -21.77
CA ASP A 157 2.39 -12.95 -22.73
C ASP A 157 1.37 -14.01 -22.30
N LYS A 158 1.80 -14.98 -21.49
CA LYS A 158 1.02 -16.13 -21.02
C LYS A 158 1.42 -16.46 -19.59
N LEU A 159 0.48 -16.99 -18.81
CA LEU A 159 0.72 -17.36 -17.40
C LEU A 159 1.82 -18.41 -17.23
N GLN A 160 1.99 -19.32 -18.21
CA GLN A 160 3.07 -20.32 -18.24
C GLN A 160 4.46 -19.70 -18.50
N GLY A 161 4.52 -18.40 -18.77
CA GLY A 161 5.75 -17.69 -19.12
C GLY A 161 6.14 -17.82 -20.60
N PRO A 162 7.39 -17.48 -20.93
CA PRO A 162 8.43 -17.00 -20.01
C PRO A 162 8.06 -15.65 -19.38
N TRP A 163 8.41 -15.48 -18.10
CA TRP A 163 8.30 -14.20 -17.39
C TRP A 163 9.60 -13.41 -17.53
N SER A 164 9.51 -12.08 -17.60
CA SER A 164 10.67 -11.19 -17.68
C SER A 164 11.52 -11.22 -16.41
N GLN A 165 12.69 -10.58 -16.45
CA GLN A 165 13.35 -10.16 -15.21
C GLN A 165 12.47 -9.15 -14.44
N PRO A 166 12.54 -9.13 -13.10
CA PRO A 166 11.81 -8.16 -12.31
C PRO A 166 12.30 -6.74 -12.55
N PHE A 167 11.38 -5.78 -12.54
CA PHE A 167 11.67 -4.35 -12.61
C PHE A 167 10.85 -3.58 -11.58
N PHE A 168 11.37 -2.45 -11.07
CA PHE A 168 10.65 -1.65 -10.07
C PHE A 168 9.38 -1.03 -10.66
N VAL A 169 8.30 -1.07 -9.88
CA VAL A 169 7.01 -0.48 -10.26
C VAL A 169 6.90 0.99 -9.87
N SER A 170 7.90 1.54 -9.20
CA SER A 170 7.93 2.91 -8.69
C SER A 170 9.37 3.42 -8.68
N PRO A 171 9.61 4.73 -8.55
CA PRO A 171 10.97 5.25 -8.35
C PRO A 171 11.66 4.53 -7.18
N ALA A 172 12.91 4.10 -7.42
CA ALA A 172 13.71 3.44 -6.39
C ALA A 172 13.80 4.32 -5.13
N TYR A 173 14.04 3.67 -3.98
CA TYR A 173 14.15 4.31 -2.66
C TYR A 173 12.85 4.91 -2.08
N THR A 174 11.78 5.03 -2.88
CA THR A 174 10.44 5.24 -2.32
C THR A 174 9.90 3.98 -1.63
N ARG A 175 10.47 2.80 -1.97
CA ARG A 175 10.00 1.48 -1.50
C ARG A 175 8.51 1.32 -1.77
N THR A 176 8.16 1.65 -3.02
CA THR A 176 6.78 1.71 -3.51
C THR A 176 5.92 2.58 -2.61
N PHE A 177 6.43 3.78 -2.31
CA PHE A 177 5.79 4.76 -1.42
C PHE A 177 5.53 4.20 0.00
N SER A 178 6.48 3.40 0.49
CA SER A 178 6.41 2.67 1.76
C SER A 178 5.17 1.78 1.85
N THR A 179 4.94 0.94 0.84
CA THR A 179 3.84 -0.04 0.81
C THR A 179 4.32 -1.42 0.41
N GLN A 180 3.53 -2.45 0.73
CA GLN A 180 3.69 -3.81 0.27
C GLN A 180 2.50 -4.17 -0.64
N SER A 181 2.75 -4.86 -1.76
CA SER A 181 1.66 -5.28 -2.67
C SER A 181 0.63 -6.12 -1.92
N GLY A 182 -0.66 -5.88 -2.12
CA GLY A 182 -1.73 -6.70 -1.54
C GLY A 182 -2.64 -7.29 -2.60
N PHE A 183 -3.20 -6.41 -3.44
CA PHE A 183 -4.11 -6.77 -4.51
C PHE A 183 -3.91 -5.89 -5.73
N SER A 184 -4.47 -6.31 -6.86
CA SER A 184 -4.55 -5.47 -8.04
C SER A 184 -5.91 -5.57 -8.69
N TRP A 185 -6.45 -4.42 -9.09
CA TRP A 185 -7.83 -4.34 -9.57
C TRP A 185 -7.88 -3.82 -11.00
N ARG A 186 -8.63 -4.51 -11.87
CA ARG A 186 -8.98 -4.03 -13.22
C ARG A 186 -10.41 -3.48 -13.22
N ILE A 187 -10.55 -2.19 -13.46
CA ILE A 187 -11.84 -1.50 -13.58
C ILE A 187 -12.12 -1.28 -15.05
N GLN A 188 -13.02 -2.09 -15.61
CA GLN A 188 -13.50 -1.90 -16.98
C GLN A 188 -14.59 -0.82 -17.01
N GLY A 189 -14.17 0.42 -17.26
CA GLY A 189 -15.09 1.53 -17.44
C GLY A 189 -15.65 1.63 -18.86
N THR A 190 -16.70 2.42 -19.03
CA THR A 190 -17.31 2.69 -20.34
C THR A 190 -16.43 3.52 -21.28
N LYS A 191 -15.41 4.21 -20.76
CA LYS A 191 -14.50 5.05 -21.56
C LYS A 191 -13.05 4.58 -21.53
N LYS A 192 -12.57 4.09 -20.38
CA LYS A 192 -11.23 3.51 -20.26
C LYS A 192 -11.21 2.38 -19.25
N THR A 193 -10.26 1.46 -19.41
CA THR A 193 -9.89 0.52 -18.35
C THR A 193 -8.87 1.19 -17.43
N THR A 194 -9.11 1.13 -16.13
CA THR A 194 -8.16 1.61 -15.10
C THR A 194 -7.68 0.45 -14.26
N TYR A 195 -6.40 0.46 -13.97
CA TYR A 195 -5.75 -0.52 -13.11
C TYR A 195 -5.36 0.14 -11.80
N LEU A 196 -5.63 -0.52 -10.68
CA LEU A 196 -5.24 -0.07 -9.36
C LEU A 196 -4.26 -1.04 -8.73
N TYR A 197 -3.20 -0.49 -8.15
CA TYR A 197 -2.34 -1.13 -7.17
C TYR A 197 -2.96 -0.87 -5.80
N ILE A 198 -3.37 -1.94 -5.12
CA ILE A 198 -3.98 -1.89 -3.79
C ILE A 198 -3.01 -2.55 -2.83
N ALA A 199 -2.60 -1.80 -1.82
CA ALA A 199 -1.45 -2.15 -1.02
C ALA A 199 -1.63 -1.76 0.43
N ASP A 200 -0.89 -2.46 1.28
CA ASP A 200 -0.83 -2.19 2.70
C ASP A 200 0.42 -1.36 3.00
N GLN A 201 0.21 -0.26 3.71
CA GLN A 201 1.26 0.46 4.40
C GLN A 201 1.24 0.00 5.86
N TRP A 202 1.96 -1.08 6.13
CA TRP A 202 1.93 -1.75 7.42
C TRP A 202 2.43 -0.89 8.57
N ASP A 203 1.87 -1.16 9.75
CA ASP A 203 2.30 -0.60 11.00
C ASP A 203 2.54 -1.65 12.09
N MET A 204 3.76 -2.21 12.15
CA MET A 204 4.06 -3.28 13.12
C MET A 204 3.96 -2.84 14.58
N ASN A 205 4.12 -1.54 14.87
CA ASN A 205 3.98 -1.02 16.23
C ASN A 205 2.51 -0.99 16.67
N SER A 206 1.58 -0.87 15.72
CA SER A 206 0.14 -0.81 15.99
C SER A 206 -0.62 -1.25 14.74
N LEU A 207 -0.90 -2.54 14.58
CA LEU A 207 -1.44 -3.08 13.31
C LEU A 207 -2.74 -2.39 12.86
N TRP A 208 -3.58 -1.92 13.78
CA TRP A 208 -4.80 -1.16 13.47
C TRP A 208 -4.52 0.22 12.85
N GLU A 209 -3.30 0.75 12.96
CA GLU A 209 -2.85 1.99 12.31
C GLU A 209 -2.29 1.76 10.90
N SER A 210 -2.23 0.52 10.42
CA SER A 210 -1.88 0.24 9.02
C SER A 210 -2.86 0.95 8.09
N ARG A 211 -2.37 1.37 6.92
CA ARG A 211 -3.16 2.14 5.94
C ARG A 211 -3.30 1.38 4.64
N ASN A 212 -4.46 1.53 4.01
CA ASN A 212 -4.71 1.05 2.66
C ASN A 212 -4.29 2.13 1.66
N ILE A 213 -3.41 1.79 0.73
CA ILE A 213 -2.90 2.69 -0.30
C ILE A 213 -3.36 2.17 -1.66
N TRP A 214 -4.20 2.96 -2.33
CA TRP A 214 -4.83 2.59 -3.60
C TRP A 214 -4.38 3.57 -4.66
N LEU A 215 -3.51 3.13 -5.57
CA LEU A 215 -2.87 4.00 -6.55
C LEU A 215 -3.17 3.54 -7.97
N PRO A 216 -3.39 4.47 -8.91
CA PRO A 216 -3.50 4.10 -10.32
C PRO A 216 -2.17 3.55 -10.85
N VAL A 217 -2.28 2.63 -11.79
CA VAL A 217 -1.14 2.05 -12.52
C VAL A 217 -1.21 2.52 -13.97
N GLU A 218 -0.12 3.14 -14.42
CA GLU A 218 0.11 3.43 -15.83
C GLU A 218 0.83 2.23 -16.45
N ILE A 219 0.32 1.73 -17.57
CA ILE A 219 0.84 0.52 -18.23
C ILE A 219 1.18 0.87 -19.67
N ASP A 220 2.39 0.55 -20.07
CA ASP A 220 2.81 0.52 -21.47
C ASP A 220 2.96 -0.94 -21.89
N ASP A 221 1.93 -1.46 -22.56
CA ASP A 221 1.93 -2.84 -23.03
C ASP A 221 2.92 -3.09 -24.18
N ASP A 222 3.29 -2.05 -24.93
CA ASP A 222 4.20 -2.16 -26.08
C ASP A 222 5.66 -2.19 -25.61
N GLU A 223 6.00 -1.43 -24.56
CA GLU A 223 7.28 -1.53 -23.86
C GLU A 223 7.33 -2.70 -22.86
N GLY A 224 6.17 -3.26 -22.50
CA GLY A 224 6.08 -4.33 -21.49
C GLY A 224 6.39 -3.83 -20.07
N SER A 225 6.06 -2.58 -19.77
CA SER A 225 6.36 -1.91 -18.50
C SER A 225 5.09 -1.41 -17.80
N LEU A 226 5.19 -1.14 -16.51
CA LEU A 226 4.16 -0.45 -15.74
C LEU A 226 4.78 0.44 -14.67
N GLN A 227 4.03 1.43 -14.21
CA GLN A 227 4.39 2.33 -13.11
C GLN A 227 3.18 2.56 -12.19
N VAL A 228 3.38 2.39 -10.90
CA VAL A 228 2.46 2.81 -9.84
C VAL A 228 2.67 4.30 -9.62
N VAL A 229 1.61 5.09 -9.78
CA VAL A 229 1.70 6.55 -9.74
C VAL A 229 1.12 7.09 -8.44
N TRP A 230 1.95 7.79 -7.66
CA TRP A 230 1.51 8.41 -6.42
C TRP A 230 0.60 9.62 -6.67
N HIS A 231 -0.58 9.59 -6.06
CA HIS A 231 -1.48 10.72 -5.96
C HIS A 231 -2.08 10.75 -4.56
N ASP A 232 -1.84 11.81 -3.79
CA ASP A 232 -2.40 11.94 -2.45
C ASP A 232 -3.92 11.88 -2.46
N ILE A 233 -4.52 12.59 -3.42
CA ILE A 233 -5.96 12.72 -3.59
C ILE A 233 -6.25 12.68 -5.09
N TYR A 234 -7.14 11.77 -5.50
CA TYR A 234 -7.62 11.66 -6.87
C TYR A 234 -9.10 11.27 -6.89
N ASP A 235 -9.82 11.74 -7.90
CA ASP A 235 -11.18 11.29 -8.19
C ASP A 235 -11.11 10.07 -9.12
N LEU A 236 -11.85 9.01 -8.81
CA LEU A 236 -12.06 7.85 -9.68
C LEU A 236 -13.55 7.66 -9.94
N ASN A 237 -13.95 7.74 -11.21
CA ASN A 237 -15.27 7.35 -11.65
C ASN A 237 -15.25 5.89 -12.10
N VAL A 238 -15.70 4.97 -11.23
CA VAL A 238 -15.71 3.53 -11.52
C VAL A 238 -16.60 3.14 -12.71
N LYS A 239 -17.59 3.97 -13.08
CA LYS A 239 -18.46 3.70 -14.23
C LYS A 239 -17.77 3.99 -15.55
N THR A 240 -17.08 5.14 -15.65
CA THR A 240 -16.34 5.50 -16.87
C THR A 240 -14.93 4.93 -16.90
N GLY A 241 -14.42 4.53 -15.74
CA GLY A 241 -13.04 4.16 -15.50
C GLY A 241 -12.09 5.35 -15.48
N GLU A 242 -12.57 6.58 -15.67
CA GLU A 242 -11.72 7.76 -15.66
C GLU A 242 -11.29 8.10 -14.24
N TRP A 243 -10.03 8.46 -14.08
CA TRP A 243 -9.50 9.05 -12.85
C TRP A 243 -8.71 10.30 -13.18
N LYS A 244 -8.59 11.21 -12.21
CA LYS A 244 -7.77 12.42 -12.30
C LYS A 244 -7.23 12.83 -10.93
N PRO A 245 -5.99 13.33 -10.84
CA PRO A 245 -5.49 13.89 -9.59
C PRO A 245 -6.26 15.17 -9.23
N ILE A 246 -6.44 15.42 -7.94
CA ILE A 246 -6.98 16.69 -7.45
C ILE A 246 -5.82 17.65 -7.24
N LYS A 247 -5.96 18.88 -7.73
CA LYS A 247 -4.95 19.93 -7.53
C LYS A 247 -5.26 20.68 -6.24
N GLY A 248 -4.28 20.73 -5.35
CA GLY A 248 -4.31 21.58 -4.16
C GLY A 248 -3.37 22.78 -4.26
N GLU A 249 -3.48 23.68 -3.31
CA GLU A 249 -2.58 24.83 -3.15
C GLU A 249 -1.36 24.40 -2.32
N THR A 250 -0.16 24.75 -2.78
CA THR A 250 1.10 24.32 -2.16
C THR A 250 1.68 25.40 -1.25
N TYR A 251 2.01 25.02 -0.02
CA TYR A 251 2.69 25.88 0.96
C TYR A 251 4.05 25.28 1.31
N ILE A 252 5.11 25.97 0.89
CA ILE A 252 6.48 25.47 1.02
C ILE A 252 7.07 25.88 2.37
N THR A 253 7.76 24.95 3.02
CA THR A 253 8.30 25.13 4.37
C THR A 253 9.27 26.29 4.50
N LYS A 254 9.97 26.68 3.43
CA LYS A 254 10.82 27.89 3.40
C LYS A 254 10.11 29.16 3.88
N HIS A 255 8.79 29.23 3.74
CA HIS A 255 7.97 30.37 4.14
C HIS A 255 7.21 30.15 5.46
N ALA A 256 7.35 28.97 6.07
CA ALA A 256 6.76 28.65 7.36
C ALA A 256 7.54 29.32 8.50
N LYS A 257 6.86 29.54 9.62
CA LYS A 257 7.48 30.06 10.85
C LYS A 257 7.99 28.88 11.67
N THR A 258 9.17 29.02 12.28
CA THR A 258 9.71 28.03 13.22
C THR A 258 9.66 28.55 14.65
N SER A 259 9.61 27.65 15.62
CA SER A 259 9.71 27.94 17.06
C SER A 259 10.58 26.88 17.74
N GLY A 260 11.19 27.26 18.87
CA GLY A 260 12.09 26.37 19.61
C GLY A 260 13.35 26.05 18.81
N ASP A 261 13.71 24.77 18.79
CA ASP A 261 14.89 24.27 18.10
C ASP A 261 14.63 23.93 16.62
N ALA A 262 13.42 24.13 16.12
CA ALA A 262 13.08 23.83 14.75
C ALA A 262 13.70 24.89 13.82
N TYR A 263 14.33 24.44 12.74
CA TYR A 263 15.04 25.32 11.81
C TYR A 263 14.90 24.87 10.36
N LEU A 264 15.20 25.79 9.44
CA LEU A 264 15.23 25.52 8.01
C LEU A 264 16.63 25.05 7.61
N GLN A 265 16.73 23.83 7.11
CA GLN A 265 17.96 23.25 6.60
C GLN A 265 17.99 23.31 5.07
N GLU A 266 19.19 23.46 4.50
CA GLU A 266 19.40 23.25 3.07
C GLU A 266 19.19 21.78 2.69
N ALA A 267 18.36 21.53 1.69
CA ALA A 267 18.06 20.20 1.18
C ALA A 267 17.79 20.27 -0.32
N THR A 268 18.75 19.88 -1.14
CA THR A 268 18.68 20.00 -2.62
C THR A 268 17.58 19.17 -3.27
N PHE A 269 17.08 18.14 -2.56
CA PHE A 269 15.96 17.30 -2.99
C PHE A 269 14.59 17.91 -2.63
N ALA A 270 14.55 18.91 -1.74
CA ALA A 270 13.32 19.51 -1.24
C ALA A 270 12.90 20.73 -2.07
N SER A 271 11.63 21.11 -1.95
CA SER A 271 11.05 22.26 -2.63
C SER A 271 11.81 23.54 -2.29
N GLN A 272 12.28 24.24 -3.32
CA GLN A 272 13.12 25.43 -3.17
C GLN A 272 14.37 25.24 -2.28
N ASN A 273 14.95 24.03 -2.30
CA ASN A 273 16.18 23.67 -1.60
C ASN A 273 16.12 23.84 -0.07
N ARG A 274 14.93 23.76 0.54
CA ARG A 274 14.74 23.95 1.97
C ARG A 274 13.78 22.93 2.55
N ILE A 275 14.13 22.40 3.71
CA ILE A 275 13.28 21.52 4.52
C ILE A 275 13.29 22.04 5.96
N ALA A 276 12.19 21.92 6.69
CA ALA A 276 12.23 22.14 8.14
C ALA A 276 12.60 20.85 8.85
N THR A 277 13.50 20.98 9.83
CA THR A 277 13.93 19.89 10.68
C THR A 277 13.96 20.37 12.14
N GLY A 278 14.36 19.49 13.06
CA GLY A 278 14.38 19.77 14.50
C GLY A 278 13.01 19.78 15.15
N ILE A 279 11.96 19.28 14.48
CA ILE A 279 10.59 19.19 15.01
C ILE A 279 10.57 18.20 16.18
N TYR A 280 10.25 18.68 17.38
CA TYR A 280 10.32 17.89 18.60
C TYR A 280 9.36 18.40 19.68
N GLY A 281 8.51 17.50 20.19
CA GLY A 281 7.53 17.84 21.22
C GLY A 281 6.63 19.03 20.82
N ASN A 282 6.16 19.76 21.82
CA ASN A 282 5.24 20.89 21.61
C ASN A 282 5.94 22.25 21.47
N ASP A 283 7.25 22.32 21.77
CA ASP A 283 7.99 23.58 21.82
C ASP A 283 8.80 23.85 20.54
N SER A 284 9.24 22.78 19.87
CA SER A 284 10.01 22.83 18.64
C SER A 284 9.13 22.50 17.44
N THR A 285 8.60 23.55 16.78
CA THR A 285 7.46 23.43 15.87
C THR A 285 7.63 24.22 14.58
N ILE A 286 6.84 23.84 13.56
CA ILE A 286 6.71 24.55 12.28
C ILE A 286 5.26 24.95 12.07
N THR A 287 5.03 26.23 11.74
CA THR A 287 3.70 26.79 11.51
C THR A 287 3.56 27.30 10.08
N PHE A 288 2.59 26.73 9.36
CA PHE A 288 2.15 27.21 8.04
C PHE A 288 0.94 28.14 8.20
N THR A 289 0.89 29.19 7.38
CA THR A 289 -0.30 30.02 7.21
C THR A 289 -0.94 29.66 5.88
N VAL A 290 -2.18 29.16 5.89
CA VAL A 290 -2.88 28.61 4.72
C VAL A 290 -4.25 29.24 4.50
N GLN A 291 -4.80 29.09 3.30
CA GLN A 291 -6.15 29.54 2.97
C GLN A 291 -7.13 28.36 3.00
N GLY A 292 -8.14 28.47 3.87
CA GLY A 292 -9.24 27.52 3.99
C GLY A 292 -10.54 28.01 3.35
N GLN A 293 -11.46 27.08 3.14
CA GLN A 293 -12.74 27.32 2.47
C GLN A 293 -13.94 27.21 3.42
N GLY A 294 -13.71 27.01 4.72
CA GLY A 294 -14.76 26.93 5.74
C GLY A 294 -15.41 25.55 5.83
N GLN A 295 -14.68 24.51 5.45
CA GLN A 295 -15.08 23.10 5.48
C GLN A 295 -13.84 22.25 5.75
N ASP A 296 -14.07 20.98 6.07
CA ASP A 296 -13.00 20.01 6.16
C ASP A 296 -12.29 19.88 4.81
N GLN A 297 -10.96 19.92 4.86
CA GLN A 297 -10.11 19.87 3.67
C GLN A 297 -8.98 18.87 3.90
N TRP A 298 -8.72 18.06 2.88
CA TRP A 298 -7.53 17.24 2.87
C TRP A 298 -6.29 18.14 2.82
N VAL A 299 -5.32 17.83 3.67
CA VAL A 299 -4.00 18.47 3.69
C VAL A 299 -2.95 17.38 3.70
N SER A 300 -2.12 17.34 2.65
CA SER A 300 -1.01 16.39 2.54
C SER A 300 0.27 16.98 3.06
N PHE A 301 0.91 16.28 3.99
CA PHE A 301 2.17 16.67 4.61
C PHE A 301 3.31 15.91 3.94
N TYR A 302 4.07 16.61 3.10
CA TYR A 302 5.23 16.07 2.42
C TYR A 302 6.43 16.10 3.36
N HIS A 303 7.00 14.93 3.62
CA HIS A 303 8.00 14.74 4.66
C HIS A 303 9.14 13.82 4.24
N GLN A 304 10.24 13.96 4.96
CA GLN A 304 11.33 13.02 5.00
C GLN A 304 11.50 12.51 6.43
N ASN A 305 11.61 11.20 6.58
CA ASN A 305 11.92 10.56 7.84
C ASN A 305 13.04 9.55 7.62
N ILE A 306 14.29 9.95 7.91
CA ILE A 306 15.46 9.14 7.62
C ILE A 306 15.83 8.13 8.72
N ASP A 307 14.90 7.70 9.58
CA ASP A 307 15.22 6.78 10.69
C ASP A 307 15.68 5.38 10.21
N ASP A 308 15.38 4.98 8.97
CA ASP A 308 15.98 3.79 8.32
C ASP A 308 17.43 4.00 7.88
N MET A 309 17.84 5.27 7.79
CA MET A 309 19.21 5.72 7.53
C MET A 309 19.88 5.13 6.28
N GLY A 310 19.09 4.51 5.40
CA GLY A 310 19.58 3.76 4.24
C GLY A 310 20.17 2.41 4.65
N PHE A 311 19.45 1.62 5.45
CA PHE A 311 19.83 0.22 5.70
C PHE A 311 19.98 -0.50 4.35
N GLY A 312 21.21 -0.97 4.08
CA GLY A 312 21.68 -1.45 2.78
C GLY A 312 22.80 -0.58 2.18
N ASP A 313 22.74 0.73 2.44
CA ASP A 313 23.77 1.73 2.09
C ASP A 313 24.80 1.94 3.22
N GLN A 314 24.49 1.49 4.44
CA GLN A 314 25.41 1.47 5.57
C GLN A 314 26.13 0.11 5.73
N PRO A 315 27.38 0.07 6.22
CA PRO A 315 28.09 -1.18 6.46
C PRO A 315 27.27 -2.14 7.33
N MET A 316 27.25 -3.42 6.94
CA MET A 316 26.47 -4.48 7.61
C MET A 316 24.95 -4.24 7.64
N GLY A 317 24.46 -3.26 6.86
CA GLY A 317 23.05 -2.92 6.80
C GLY A 317 22.48 -2.41 8.11
N GLN A 318 23.24 -1.76 9.01
CA GLN A 318 22.64 -1.21 10.24
C GLN A 318 22.25 0.27 10.06
N PRO A 319 21.08 0.71 10.59
CA PRO A 319 20.60 2.09 10.44
C PRO A 319 21.52 3.10 11.15
N ASP A 320 22.29 2.68 12.15
CA ASP A 320 23.42 3.46 12.66
C ASP A 320 24.51 2.51 13.17
N ARG A 321 25.77 2.90 13.00
CA ARG A 321 26.93 2.19 13.54
C ARG A 321 27.05 2.34 15.06
N ILE A 322 26.43 3.37 15.66
CA ILE A 322 26.54 3.68 17.10
C ILE A 322 25.14 3.74 17.73
N ASN A 323 24.57 2.59 18.07
CA ASN A 323 23.33 2.43 18.85
C ASN A 323 22.02 2.97 18.26
N GLY A 324 21.98 3.44 17.01
CA GLY A 324 20.72 3.81 16.36
C GLY A 324 19.86 2.59 16.02
N THR A 325 18.60 2.66 16.41
CA THR A 325 17.56 1.69 16.04
C THR A 325 16.70 2.29 14.95
N TRP A 326 16.47 1.55 13.86
CA TRP A 326 15.47 1.92 12.85
C TRP A 326 14.11 2.11 13.52
N GLN A 327 13.38 3.14 13.08
CA GLN A 327 11.99 3.36 13.44
C GLN A 327 11.14 3.37 12.17
N LEU A 328 10.05 2.60 12.17
CA LEU A 328 9.09 2.53 11.07
C LEU A 328 8.42 3.88 10.76
N ARG A 329 8.29 4.74 11.76
CA ARG A 329 7.62 6.04 11.65
C ARG A 329 8.02 6.98 12.76
N ARG A 330 7.93 8.26 12.46
CA ARG A 330 7.79 9.34 13.43
C ARG A 330 6.32 9.72 13.55
N ILE A 331 5.96 10.42 14.62
CA ILE A 331 4.60 10.89 14.84
C ILE A 331 4.65 12.38 15.15
N SER A 332 3.86 13.16 14.43
CA SER A 332 3.69 14.59 14.68
C SER A 332 2.28 14.89 15.16
N GLY A 333 2.16 15.94 15.96
CA GLY A 333 0.90 16.54 16.35
C GLY A 333 0.62 17.73 15.45
N VAL A 334 -0.59 17.79 14.89
CA VAL A 334 -1.02 18.87 14.02
C VAL A 334 -2.13 19.65 14.71
N VAL A 335 -1.86 20.93 14.98
CA VAL A 335 -2.77 21.86 15.66
C VAL A 335 -3.24 22.91 14.66
N VAL A 336 -4.55 23.01 14.47
CA VAL A 336 -5.16 23.98 13.55
C VAL A 336 -5.64 25.18 14.35
N ASN A 337 -5.25 26.40 13.97
CA ASN A 337 -5.69 27.66 14.60
C ASN A 337 -5.49 27.72 16.13
N ASP A 338 -4.39 27.15 16.63
CA ASP A 338 -4.05 27.02 18.07
C ASP A 338 -5.10 26.26 18.90
N ASP A 339 -5.94 25.44 18.25
CA ASP A 339 -6.88 24.54 18.94
C ASP A 339 -6.15 23.32 19.51
N ARG A 340 -5.58 23.51 20.71
CA ARG A 340 -4.83 22.47 21.43
C ARG A 340 -5.71 21.40 22.06
N GLU A 341 -7.03 21.59 22.08
CA GLU A 341 -7.96 20.57 22.54
C GLU A 341 -8.18 19.49 21.46
N ASN A 342 -7.98 19.85 20.19
CA ASN A 342 -8.17 18.96 19.03
C ASN A 342 -6.86 18.77 18.24
N VAL A 343 -5.91 18.03 18.84
CA VAL A 343 -4.65 17.68 18.17
C VAL A 343 -4.87 16.51 17.20
N HIS A 344 -4.55 16.71 15.93
CA HIS A 344 -4.59 15.65 14.92
C HIS A 344 -3.26 14.88 14.90
N THR A 345 -3.32 13.55 14.84
CA THR A 345 -2.13 12.70 14.82
C THR A 345 -1.68 12.44 13.37
N LEU A 346 -0.46 12.86 13.05
CA LEU A 346 0.17 12.68 11.74
C LEU A 346 1.24 11.58 11.82
N TYR A 347 0.96 10.44 11.19
CA TYR A 347 1.87 9.29 11.13
C TYR A 347 2.82 9.45 9.93
N GLN A 348 4.10 9.69 10.17
CA GLN A 348 5.09 9.99 9.14
C GLN A 348 6.03 8.79 8.97
N LYS A 349 5.71 7.94 7.99
CA LYS A 349 6.46 6.71 7.72
C LYS A 349 7.90 7.02 7.39
N ASP A 350 8.76 6.07 7.70
CA ASP A 350 10.15 6.18 7.31
C ASP A 350 10.28 6.30 5.78
N THR A 351 11.25 7.10 5.38
CA THR A 351 11.61 7.40 4.00
C THR A 351 13.10 7.14 3.85
N HIS A 352 13.54 6.97 2.61
CA HIS A 352 14.97 7.00 2.33
C HIS A 352 15.51 8.43 2.38
N LYS A 353 16.82 8.58 2.61
CA LYS A 353 17.52 9.87 2.44
C LYS A 353 17.30 10.38 1.01
N GLY A 354 16.87 11.64 0.90
CA GLY A 354 16.56 12.30 -0.36
C GLY A 354 15.18 11.97 -0.95
N ALA A 355 14.46 10.98 -0.41
CA ALA A 355 13.09 10.67 -0.80
C ALA A 355 12.10 11.47 0.04
N ILE A 356 11.11 12.07 -0.62
CA ILE A 356 9.96 12.73 0.01
C ILE A 356 8.74 11.85 -0.22
N LEU A 357 8.05 11.47 0.86
CA LEU A 357 6.72 10.87 0.83
C LEU A 357 5.70 11.83 1.42
N SER A 358 4.43 11.47 1.43
CA SER A 358 3.38 12.31 1.98
C SER A 358 2.32 11.51 2.75
N THR A 359 1.71 12.19 3.71
CA THR A 359 0.61 11.66 4.50
C THR A 359 -0.51 12.69 4.55
N PRO A 360 -1.73 12.36 4.11
CA PRO A 360 -2.87 13.27 4.16
C PRO A 360 -3.60 13.22 5.52
N LEU A 361 -4.10 14.37 5.96
CA LEU A 361 -5.08 14.50 7.05
C LEU A 361 -6.28 15.31 6.56
N LEU A 362 -7.47 14.95 7.04
CA LEU A 362 -8.67 15.77 6.88
C LEU A 362 -8.73 16.77 8.04
N LEU A 363 -8.59 18.07 7.73
CA LEU A 363 -8.47 19.12 8.74
C LEU A 363 -9.63 20.14 8.64
N PRO A 364 -10.17 20.62 9.77
CA PRO A 364 -11.27 21.58 9.80
C PRO A 364 -10.79 23.01 9.56
N LEU A 365 -10.65 23.42 8.29
CA LEU A 365 -10.15 24.74 7.93
C LEU A 365 -11.29 25.77 7.84
N LYS A 366 -11.16 26.87 8.59
CA LYS A 366 -12.07 28.03 8.53
C LYS A 366 -11.93 28.74 7.18
N LYS A 367 -12.95 29.50 6.79
CA LYS A 367 -12.87 30.31 5.56
C LYS A 367 -11.85 31.44 5.74
N GLY A 368 -10.92 31.58 4.81
CA GLY A 368 -9.85 32.58 4.88
C GLY A 368 -8.58 32.02 5.50
N GLU A 369 -7.82 32.86 6.20
CA GLU A 369 -6.54 32.47 6.77
C GLU A 369 -6.68 31.48 7.94
N ASN A 370 -5.85 30.45 7.95
CA ASN A 370 -5.70 29.49 9.04
C ASN A 370 -4.22 29.28 9.35
N THR A 371 -3.91 28.84 10.58
CA THR A 371 -2.59 28.33 10.93
C THR A 371 -2.63 26.81 11.10
N ILE A 372 -1.58 26.14 10.64
CA ILE A 372 -1.34 24.71 10.85
C ILE A 372 0.02 24.59 11.50
N THR A 373 0.05 24.24 12.78
CA THR A 373 1.28 24.07 13.57
C THR A 373 1.57 22.58 13.72
N VAL A 374 2.79 22.18 13.36
CA VAL A 374 3.28 20.80 13.45
C VAL A 374 4.37 20.72 14.50
N GLY A 375 4.13 19.90 15.52
CA GLY A 375 5.10 19.52 16.57
C GLY A 375 5.29 18.02 16.60
N GLY A 376 6.17 17.52 17.45
CA GLY A 376 6.41 16.08 17.61
C GLY A 376 5.55 15.44 18.70
N LEU A 377 5.09 14.21 18.48
CA LEU A 377 4.35 13.39 19.44
C LEU A 377 5.14 12.14 19.80
N TRP A 378 4.79 11.53 20.94
CA TRP A 378 5.40 10.28 21.40
C TRP A 378 5.20 9.18 20.35
N ASN A 379 6.30 8.63 19.85
CA ASN A 379 6.31 7.57 18.82
C ASN A 379 6.65 6.17 19.36
N GLY A 380 6.80 6.04 20.69
CA GLY A 380 7.28 4.82 21.35
C GLY A 380 8.75 4.86 21.78
N PHE A 381 9.52 5.82 21.24
CA PHE A 381 10.95 5.98 21.50
C PHE A 381 11.30 7.39 21.98
N ASP A 382 10.79 8.41 21.28
CA ASP A 382 10.96 9.83 21.58
C ASP A 382 9.77 10.65 21.07
N PHE A 383 9.93 11.98 21.00
CA PHE A 383 8.91 12.92 20.53
C PHE A 383 9.31 13.60 19.21
N LYS A 384 10.04 12.93 18.33
CA LYS A 384 10.45 13.52 17.04
C LYS A 384 9.31 13.53 16.03
N GLY A 385 9.12 14.67 15.37
CA GLY A 385 8.42 14.77 14.09
C GLY A 385 9.36 14.51 12.91
N ALA A 386 8.81 14.12 11.77
CA ALA A 386 9.60 14.03 10.54
C ALA A 386 9.85 15.40 9.93
N ASP A 387 10.92 15.51 9.13
CA ASP A 387 11.28 16.76 8.47
C ASP A 387 10.24 17.11 7.41
N LEU A 388 9.85 18.38 7.29
CA LEU A 388 8.76 18.83 6.42
C LEU A 388 9.25 19.64 5.22
N ASP A 389 8.91 19.19 4.01
CA ASP A 389 9.21 19.87 2.75
C ASP A 389 8.16 20.91 2.39
N ARG A 390 6.89 20.50 2.40
CA ARG A 390 5.73 21.33 2.07
C ARG A 390 4.45 20.72 2.62
N ILE A 391 3.39 21.50 2.61
CA ILE A 391 2.02 20.98 2.71
C ILE A 391 1.23 21.34 1.46
N VAL A 392 0.26 20.50 1.10
CA VAL A 392 -0.67 20.77 -0.01
C VAL A 392 -2.09 20.73 0.52
N VAL A 393 -2.82 21.84 0.37
CA VAL A 393 -4.20 21.99 0.84
C VAL A 393 -5.15 21.79 -0.35
N TYR A 394 -5.98 20.76 -0.29
CA TYR A 394 -6.92 20.40 -1.35
C TYR A 394 -8.26 21.11 -1.17
N PRO A 395 -9.05 21.30 -2.23
CA PRO A 395 -10.42 21.77 -2.10
C PRO A 395 -11.28 20.81 -1.26
N PRO A 396 -12.33 21.31 -0.57
CA PRO A 396 -13.27 20.45 0.16
C PRO A 396 -13.97 19.44 -0.75
N GLU A 397 -14.27 18.27 -0.20
CA GLU A 397 -15.07 17.25 -0.88
C GLU A 397 -16.49 17.79 -1.14
N GLY A 398 -16.97 17.72 -2.38
CA GLY A 398 -18.30 18.25 -2.74
C GLY A 398 -18.39 19.75 -3.01
N GLY A 399 -17.26 20.49 -3.00
CA GLY A 399 -17.21 21.88 -3.46
C GLY A 399 -17.54 22.00 -4.96
N LYS A 400 -18.72 22.53 -5.30
CA LYS A 400 -19.16 22.80 -6.67
C LYS A 400 -18.04 23.41 -7.54
N LYS A 401 -17.90 22.84 -8.75
CA LYS A 401 -17.13 23.34 -9.91
C LYS A 401 -16.90 24.85 -9.87
N ARG A 402 -15.64 25.27 -9.74
CA ARG A 402 -15.21 26.48 -10.44
C ARG A 402 -14.85 26.10 -11.87
N SER A 403 -15.88 26.08 -12.72
CA SER A 403 -15.67 26.33 -14.14
C SER A 403 -15.16 27.76 -14.29
N PHE A 404 -13.94 27.94 -14.75
CA PHE A 404 -13.53 29.18 -15.37
C PHE A 404 -12.83 28.82 -16.68
N TRP A 405 -13.62 29.04 -17.74
CA TRP A 405 -13.32 29.29 -19.15
C TRP A 405 -12.40 28.33 -19.89
#